data_AF-A0AAV2J031-F1
#
_entry.id   AF-A0AAV2J031-F1
#
_cell.length_a   1.000
_cell.length_b   1.000
_cell.length_c   1.000
_cell.angle_alpha   90.00
_cell.angle_beta   90.00
_cell.angle_gamma   90.00
#
_symmetry.space_group_name_H-M   'P 1'
#
loop_
_entity.id
_entity.type
_entity.pdbx_description
1 polymer ?
#
loop_
_entity_poly.entity_id
_entity_poly.type
_entity_poly.pdbx_seq_one_letter_code
_entity_poly.pdbx_strand_id
1 'polypeptide(L)'
;MLQQLPGLSGRLSEPNQSEEGKDLLCSCVQDVIKVKQMSQEEKEQLVKFLSLLIQPVVMNEGDVGEGFLLPQQVVCAFVLPNIAVRSMDLDLSLQLLHSALCLDLPDGASHWVMLCSPFPLLFVLVQIYNHTLRCEDSADQRKLPLCSPETQELLVTVVSALGKVVGAQVAADPDTWSRALFWLYDRTEELDWTVRFLLKPVWGEHFKNEVPASLFTVCDLPEQEWSGLDLPQYGPGTGLVAWTECCYINESLQRTMLSHLSLDQSKADHVSMFSKGLMVALTQTLPCCSPPQWSLLLKALRALITSARLHVPFSLEYCDFLPLLDLRSFACELRLSVLLLRVLQLLCGSSCDHWMSRDDWGHVGALYALAVRDMIGSLKTKLPASEDKGSEGEKENAPSQEVLFVLGQIYCHVQHVQVMLPGGQCEQLFLCSLELLSHYAAVMSAFPLSCSAVESDNTRHFFTTITENLHNKEMKSVLQQKISQLVSSEA
;
A
#
# COMPACT_ATOMS: atom_id res chain seq x y z
N MET A 1 -12.65 -23.15 -15.59
CA MET A 1 -11.70 -22.71 -16.62
C MET A 1 -10.24 -23.00 -16.24
N LEU A 2 -9.83 -22.87 -14.97
CA LEU A 2 -8.46 -23.19 -14.49
C LEU A 2 -8.01 -24.66 -14.68
N GLN A 3 -8.93 -25.63 -14.60
CA GLN A 3 -8.65 -27.05 -14.88
C GLN A 3 -8.35 -27.36 -16.37
N GLN A 4 -8.51 -26.38 -17.27
CA GLN A 4 -8.20 -26.53 -18.69
C GLN A 4 -6.86 -25.88 -19.08
N LEU A 5 -6.15 -25.27 -18.13
CA LEU A 5 -4.82 -24.71 -18.38
C LEU A 5 -3.79 -25.85 -18.39
N PRO A 6 -3.11 -26.12 -19.52
CA PRO A 6 -2.09 -27.15 -19.58
C PRO A 6 -0.99 -26.80 -18.56
N GLY A 7 -0.76 -27.69 -17.59
CA GLY A 7 0.30 -27.54 -16.58
C GLY A 7 -0.12 -27.19 -15.15
N LEU A 8 -1.36 -26.71 -14.93
CA LEU A 8 -1.90 -26.46 -13.57
C LEU A 8 -2.73 -27.64 -13.04
N SER A 9 -3.21 -28.50 -13.93
CA SER A 9 -3.61 -29.86 -13.58
C SER A 9 -2.33 -30.65 -13.33
N GLY A 10 -1.74 -30.50 -12.14
CA GLY A 10 -0.75 -31.46 -11.68
C GLY A 10 -1.33 -32.85 -11.93
N ARG A 11 -0.69 -33.64 -12.79
CA ARG A 11 -1.12 -34.96 -13.28
C ARG A 11 -2.16 -35.60 -12.36
N LEU A 12 -3.44 -35.32 -12.61
CA LEU A 12 -4.51 -36.27 -12.35
C LEU A 12 -4.44 -37.23 -13.54
N SER A 13 -3.32 -37.94 -13.62
CA SER A 13 -3.21 -39.08 -14.51
C SER A 13 -4.30 -40.06 -14.11
N GLU A 14 -4.92 -40.64 -15.11
CA GLU A 14 -5.66 -41.88 -15.02
C GLU A 14 -5.01 -42.84 -14.01
N PRO A 15 -5.80 -43.68 -13.29
CA PRO A 15 -5.36 -44.40 -12.09
C PRO A 15 -4.25 -45.46 -12.30
N ASN A 16 -3.57 -45.48 -13.45
CA ASN A 16 -2.63 -46.54 -13.83
C ASN A 16 -1.26 -46.08 -14.36
N GLN A 17 -0.81 -44.84 -14.15
CA GLN A 17 0.57 -44.46 -14.48
C GLN A 17 1.31 -43.71 -13.34
N SER A 18 2.18 -44.49 -12.69
CA SER A 18 3.30 -44.15 -11.79
C SER A 18 3.00 -43.39 -10.49
N GLU A 19 2.78 -44.16 -9.42
CA GLU A 19 3.02 -43.78 -8.01
C GLU A 19 4.54 -43.55 -7.69
N GLU A 20 5.44 -43.76 -8.65
CA GLU A 20 6.90 -43.81 -8.47
C GLU A 20 7.63 -42.46 -8.28
N GLY A 21 6.93 -41.37 -7.95
CA GLY A 21 7.57 -40.05 -7.83
C GLY A 21 6.98 -39.10 -6.78
N LYS A 22 6.01 -39.55 -5.96
CA LYS A 22 5.52 -38.73 -4.85
C LYS A 22 6.45 -38.93 -3.66
N ASP A 23 7.08 -37.85 -3.23
CA ASP A 23 7.85 -37.87 -2.00
C ASP A 23 6.92 -38.28 -0.84
N LEU A 24 7.31 -39.33 -0.12
CA LEU A 24 6.55 -39.86 1.02
C LEU A 24 6.35 -38.78 2.08
N LEU A 25 7.33 -37.90 2.27
CA LEU A 25 7.24 -36.81 3.25
C LEU A 25 6.17 -35.80 2.84
N CYS A 26 6.14 -35.39 1.58
CA CYS A 26 5.10 -34.49 1.06
C CYS A 26 3.71 -35.12 1.20
N SER A 27 3.57 -36.42 0.92
CA SER A 27 2.30 -37.13 1.00
C SER A 27 1.81 -37.26 2.45
N CYS A 28 2.69 -37.62 3.39
CA CYS A 28 2.36 -37.66 4.81
C CYS A 28 1.92 -36.30 5.36
N VAL A 29 2.62 -35.23 5.00
CA VAL A 29 2.26 -33.86 5.44
C VAL A 29 0.93 -33.43 4.82
N GLN A 30 0.67 -33.73 3.54
CA GLN A 30 -0.62 -33.46 2.89
C GLN A 30 -1.79 -34.16 3.60
N ASP A 31 -1.61 -35.41 4.01
CA ASP A 31 -2.66 -36.17 4.68
C ASP A 31 -2.98 -35.58 6.05
N VAL A 32 -1.98 -35.09 6.79
CA VAL A 32 -2.19 -34.38 8.06
C VAL A 32 -2.99 -33.08 7.85
N ILE A 33 -2.64 -32.29 6.83
CA ILE A 33 -3.32 -31.01 6.52
C ILE A 33 -4.77 -31.24 6.09
N LYS A 34 -5.05 -32.29 5.31
CA LYS A 34 -6.42 -32.59 4.83
C LYS A 34 -7.35 -33.00 5.97
N VAL A 35 -6.84 -33.63 7.02
CA VAL A 35 -7.64 -34.19 8.11
C VAL A 35 -7.87 -33.17 9.24
N LYS A 36 -7.03 -32.13 9.34
CA LYS A 36 -7.05 -31.16 10.45
C LYS A 36 -7.25 -29.73 9.96
N GLN A 37 -8.23 -29.02 10.50
CA GLN A 37 -8.27 -27.55 10.40
C GLN A 37 -7.14 -26.97 11.26
N MET A 38 -6.20 -26.28 10.61
CA MET A 38 -5.02 -25.73 11.27
C MET A 38 -5.30 -24.33 11.83
N SER A 39 -4.80 -24.05 13.04
CA SER A 39 -4.76 -22.68 13.58
C SER A 39 -3.72 -21.83 12.85
N GLN A 40 -3.75 -20.50 13.02
CA GLN A 40 -2.76 -19.60 12.41
C GLN A 40 -1.33 -19.93 12.86
N GLU A 41 -1.15 -20.21 14.15
CA GLU A 41 0.15 -20.61 14.71
C GLU A 41 0.66 -21.91 14.09
N GLU A 42 -0.22 -22.88 13.84
CA GLU A 42 0.13 -24.15 13.19
C GLU A 42 0.52 -23.95 11.73
N LYS A 43 -0.14 -23.03 11.02
CA LYS A 43 0.21 -22.67 9.63
C LYS A 43 1.61 -22.06 9.57
N GLU A 44 1.91 -21.12 10.47
CA GLU A 44 3.24 -20.52 10.56
C GLU A 44 4.33 -21.55 10.87
N GLN A 45 4.04 -22.48 11.79
CA GLN A 45 4.96 -23.58 12.12
C GLN A 45 5.18 -24.51 10.93
N LEU A 46 4.13 -24.82 10.17
CA LEU A 46 4.23 -25.63 8.95
C LEU A 46 5.07 -24.94 7.88
N VAL A 47 4.87 -23.64 7.65
CA VAL A 47 5.69 -22.86 6.71
C VAL A 47 7.16 -22.89 7.14
N LYS A 48 7.45 -22.66 8.42
CA LYS A 48 8.82 -22.73 8.95
C LYS A 48 9.42 -24.12 8.77
N PHE A 49 8.67 -25.16 9.10
CA PHE A 49 9.11 -26.55 8.96
C PHE A 49 9.44 -26.91 7.52
N LEU A 50 8.53 -26.63 6.58
CA LEU A 50 8.76 -26.88 5.15
C LEU A 50 9.91 -26.03 4.62
N SER A 51 10.02 -24.77 5.02
CA SER A 51 11.14 -23.90 4.60
C SER A 51 12.50 -24.47 5.03
N LEU A 52 12.61 -25.00 6.24
CA LEU A 52 13.83 -25.65 6.73
C LEU A 52 14.17 -26.93 5.96
N LEU A 53 13.16 -27.68 5.51
CA LEU A 53 13.37 -28.89 4.72
C LEU A 53 13.85 -28.60 3.29
N ILE A 54 13.45 -27.45 2.72
CA ILE A 54 13.85 -27.06 1.37
C ILE A 54 15.21 -26.34 1.36
N GLN A 55 15.62 -25.75 2.49
CA GLN A 55 16.91 -25.07 2.58
C GLN A 55 18.07 -26.02 2.26
N PRO A 56 19.02 -25.57 1.42
CA PRO A 56 20.19 -26.38 1.09
C PRO A 56 21.08 -26.57 2.33
N VAL A 57 21.68 -27.75 2.45
CA VAL A 57 22.51 -28.11 3.61
C VAL A 57 23.96 -27.79 3.30
N VAL A 58 24.57 -26.87 4.07
CA VAL A 58 26.01 -26.60 3.96
C VAL A 58 26.77 -27.80 4.51
N MET A 59 27.49 -28.51 3.65
CA MET A 59 28.39 -29.58 4.08
C MET A 59 29.81 -29.03 4.33
N ASN A 60 30.59 -29.74 5.15
CA ASN A 60 31.99 -29.38 5.38
C ASN A 60 32.75 -29.38 4.05
N GLU A 61 33.54 -28.33 3.80
CA GLU A 61 34.29 -28.02 2.56
C GLU A 61 33.57 -27.12 1.53
N GLY A 62 32.51 -26.41 1.92
CA GLY A 62 31.93 -25.34 1.08
C GLY A 62 31.07 -25.84 -0.08
N ASP A 63 30.81 -27.15 -0.11
CA ASP A 63 29.86 -27.76 -1.03
C ASP A 63 28.44 -27.64 -0.45
N VAL A 64 27.53 -27.10 -1.25
CA VAL A 64 26.14 -26.83 -0.86
C VAL A 64 25.31 -28.03 -1.31
N GLY A 65 24.92 -28.89 -0.36
CA GLY A 65 24.08 -30.05 -0.62
C GLY A 65 22.62 -29.66 -0.87
N GLU A 66 21.89 -30.51 -1.59
CA GLU A 66 20.44 -30.33 -1.80
C GLU A 66 19.69 -30.42 -0.46
N GLY A 67 18.58 -29.68 -0.35
CA GLY A 67 17.67 -29.78 0.79
C GLY A 67 17.01 -31.17 0.88
N PHE A 68 16.39 -31.47 2.02
CA PHE A 68 15.62 -32.70 2.22
C PHE A 68 14.39 -32.80 1.29
N LEU A 69 13.88 -31.66 0.83
CA LEU A 69 12.82 -31.55 -0.17
C LEU A 69 13.25 -30.59 -1.27
N LEU A 70 12.91 -30.90 -2.53
CA LEU A 70 13.10 -29.95 -3.61
C LEU A 70 12.00 -28.88 -3.58
N PRO A 71 12.30 -27.60 -3.84
CA PRO A 71 11.30 -26.52 -3.85
C PRO A 71 10.13 -26.83 -4.80
N GLN A 72 10.44 -27.41 -5.96
CA GLN A 72 9.46 -27.86 -6.94
C GLN A 72 8.45 -28.86 -6.35
N GLN A 73 8.92 -29.84 -5.57
CA GLN A 73 8.05 -30.86 -4.98
C GLN A 73 7.05 -30.23 -4.01
N VAL A 74 7.52 -29.30 -3.17
CA VAL A 74 6.68 -28.58 -2.22
C VAL A 74 5.65 -27.71 -2.94
N VAL A 75 6.04 -26.96 -3.97
CA VAL A 75 5.10 -26.12 -4.73
C VAL A 75 4.06 -26.96 -5.47
N CYS A 76 4.47 -28.05 -6.12
CA CYS A 76 3.56 -28.97 -6.80
C CYS A 76 2.61 -29.68 -5.83
N ALA A 77 3.07 -30.00 -4.62
CA ALA A 77 2.27 -30.68 -3.61
C ALA A 77 1.31 -29.73 -2.86
N PHE A 78 1.79 -28.57 -2.41
CA PHE A 78 1.05 -27.74 -1.44
C PHE A 78 0.50 -26.45 -2.04
N VAL A 79 1.05 -25.96 -3.15
CA VAL A 79 0.69 -24.64 -3.69
C VAL A 79 -0.25 -24.78 -4.89
N LEU A 80 0.16 -25.52 -5.94
CA LEU A 80 -0.62 -25.63 -7.18
C LEU A 80 -2.05 -26.17 -6.98
N PRO A 81 -2.28 -27.23 -6.17
CA PRO A 81 -3.63 -27.75 -5.98
C PRO A 81 -4.56 -26.74 -5.29
N ASN A 82 -4.04 -25.95 -4.36
CA ASN A 82 -4.79 -24.97 -3.60
C ASN A 82 -5.14 -23.74 -4.45
N ILE A 83 -4.17 -23.25 -5.23
CA ILE A 83 -4.37 -22.13 -6.16
C ILE A 83 -5.34 -22.51 -7.29
N ALA A 84 -5.22 -23.73 -7.86
CA ALA A 84 -6.06 -24.18 -8.97
C ALA A 84 -7.53 -24.37 -8.60
N VAL A 85 -7.82 -24.81 -7.37
CA VAL A 85 -9.19 -25.05 -6.88
C VAL A 85 -9.78 -23.82 -6.18
N ARG A 86 -9.00 -22.74 -6.02
CA ARG A 86 -9.35 -21.57 -5.19
C ARG A 86 -9.78 -22.01 -3.78
N SER A 87 -8.95 -22.87 -3.16
CA SER A 87 -9.23 -23.46 -1.85
C SER A 87 -9.07 -22.46 -0.70
N MET A 88 -9.46 -22.87 0.50
CA MET A 88 -9.67 -22.00 1.67
C MET A 88 -8.40 -21.40 2.32
N ASP A 89 -7.19 -21.68 1.82
CA ASP A 89 -5.94 -21.20 2.45
C ASP A 89 -4.94 -20.64 1.42
N LEU A 90 -5.36 -19.58 0.75
CA LEU A 90 -4.52 -18.80 -0.17
C LEU A 90 -3.26 -18.28 0.54
N ASP A 91 -3.41 -17.82 1.77
CA ASP A 91 -2.34 -17.20 2.55
C ASP A 91 -1.18 -18.18 2.79
N LEU A 92 -1.49 -19.39 3.27
CA LEU A 92 -0.50 -20.47 3.42
C LEU A 92 0.19 -20.81 2.10
N SER A 93 -0.58 -20.88 1.01
CA SER A 93 -0.04 -21.21 -0.32
C SER A 93 0.93 -20.14 -0.82
N LEU A 94 0.62 -18.86 -0.59
CA LEU A 94 1.49 -17.74 -0.94
C LEU A 94 2.74 -17.69 -0.06
N GLN A 95 2.63 -17.96 1.24
CA GLN A 95 3.78 -17.99 2.16
C GLN A 95 4.77 -19.10 1.80
N LEU A 96 4.26 -20.29 1.45
CA LEU A 96 5.10 -21.41 0.98
C LEU A 96 5.77 -21.09 -0.36
N LEU A 97 5.02 -20.52 -1.32
CA LEU A 97 5.57 -20.14 -2.61
C LEU A 97 6.65 -19.05 -2.46
N HIS A 98 6.39 -18.03 -1.64
CA HIS A 98 7.37 -16.99 -1.33
C HIS A 98 8.65 -17.59 -0.73
N SER A 99 8.51 -18.46 0.27
CA SER A 99 9.65 -19.08 0.95
C SER A 99 10.49 -19.93 0.00
N ALA A 100 9.87 -20.65 -0.93
CA ALA A 100 10.55 -21.43 -1.95
C ALA A 100 11.25 -20.55 -3.01
N LEU A 101 10.69 -19.40 -3.36
CA LEU A 101 11.28 -18.45 -4.32
C LEU A 101 12.48 -17.68 -3.76
N CYS A 102 12.55 -17.49 -2.44
CA CYS A 102 13.64 -16.79 -1.77
C CYS A 102 14.90 -17.65 -1.53
N LEU A 103 14.94 -18.87 -2.04
CA LEU A 103 16.10 -19.74 -1.93
C LEU A 103 17.15 -19.38 -2.98
N ASP A 104 18.37 -19.12 -2.54
CA ASP A 104 19.50 -18.90 -3.43
C ASP A 104 19.81 -20.18 -4.20
N LEU A 105 19.85 -20.07 -5.53
CA LEU A 105 20.26 -21.15 -6.42
C LEU A 105 21.72 -20.96 -6.85
N PRO A 106 22.46 -22.05 -7.11
CA PRO A 106 23.79 -21.97 -7.69
C PRO A 106 23.78 -21.22 -9.03
N ASP A 107 24.80 -20.39 -9.25
CA ASP A 107 24.94 -19.58 -10.47
C ASP A 107 24.89 -20.45 -11.74
N GLY A 108 24.01 -20.09 -12.68
CA GLY A 108 23.94 -20.67 -14.03
C GLY A 108 22.97 -21.83 -14.24
N ALA A 109 22.30 -22.34 -13.20
CA ALA A 109 21.25 -23.35 -13.36
C ALA A 109 19.89 -22.74 -13.73
N SER A 110 19.10 -23.44 -14.56
CA SER A 110 17.69 -23.06 -14.79
C SER A 110 16.92 -23.16 -13.48
N HIS A 111 16.21 -22.09 -13.12
CA HIS A 111 15.44 -22.06 -11.88
C HIS A 111 14.37 -23.16 -11.88
N TRP A 112 14.19 -23.85 -10.74
CA TRP A 112 13.24 -24.96 -10.57
C TRP A 112 11.79 -24.60 -10.95
N VAL A 113 11.45 -23.30 -10.95
CA VAL A 113 10.10 -22.81 -11.19
C VAL A 113 9.70 -22.97 -12.65
N MET A 114 10.67 -23.06 -13.56
CA MET A 114 10.42 -23.33 -14.97
C MET A 114 9.83 -24.73 -15.18
N LEU A 115 10.01 -25.63 -14.21
CA LEU A 115 9.42 -26.97 -14.20
C LEU A 115 7.99 -27.01 -13.60
N CYS A 116 7.49 -25.88 -13.11
CA CYS A 116 6.19 -25.74 -12.43
C CYS A 116 5.13 -25.03 -13.29
N SER A 117 5.28 -25.00 -14.61
CA SER A 117 4.38 -24.25 -15.51
C SER A 117 4.28 -22.76 -15.12
N PRO A 118 5.39 -21.99 -15.24
CA PRO A 118 5.52 -20.66 -14.65
C PRO A 118 4.52 -19.64 -15.19
N PHE A 119 4.21 -19.66 -16.50
CA PHE A 119 3.27 -18.71 -17.12
C PHE A 119 1.83 -18.93 -16.66
N PRO A 120 1.28 -20.16 -16.67
CA PRO A 120 0.00 -20.43 -16.02
C PRO A 120 -0.03 -20.02 -14.54
N LEU A 121 1.02 -20.31 -13.76
CA LEU A 121 1.08 -19.91 -12.36
C LEU A 121 1.02 -18.38 -12.19
N LEU A 122 1.83 -17.64 -12.96
CA LEU A 122 1.77 -16.18 -13.02
C LEU A 122 0.35 -15.70 -13.33
N PHE A 123 -0.28 -16.25 -14.37
CA PHE A 123 -1.64 -15.88 -14.75
C PHE A 123 -2.65 -16.06 -13.62
N VAL A 124 -2.63 -17.20 -12.90
CA VAL A 124 -3.58 -17.42 -11.81
C VAL A 124 -3.35 -16.45 -10.66
N LEU A 125 -2.10 -16.20 -10.29
CA LEU A 125 -1.77 -15.26 -9.22
C LEU A 125 -2.22 -13.84 -9.57
N VAL A 126 -1.97 -13.37 -10.80
CA VAL A 126 -2.45 -12.04 -11.21
C VAL A 126 -3.95 -11.98 -11.40
N GLN A 127 -4.59 -13.09 -11.78
CA GLN A 127 -6.03 -13.18 -11.80
C GLN A 127 -6.58 -13.02 -10.37
N ILE A 128 -6.01 -13.69 -9.36
CA ILE A 128 -6.41 -13.51 -7.96
C ILE A 128 -6.22 -12.05 -7.56
N TYR A 129 -5.07 -11.45 -7.90
CA TYR A 129 -4.79 -10.04 -7.60
C TYR A 129 -5.81 -9.10 -8.24
N ASN A 130 -6.21 -9.35 -9.49
CA ASN A 130 -7.21 -8.57 -10.19
C ASN A 130 -8.55 -8.50 -9.44
N HIS A 131 -8.95 -9.59 -8.76
CA HIS A 131 -10.17 -9.59 -7.95
C HIS A 131 -10.05 -8.72 -6.68
N THR A 132 -8.83 -8.32 -6.29
CA THR A 132 -8.59 -7.41 -5.16
C THR A 132 -8.56 -5.92 -5.57
N LEU A 133 -8.40 -5.62 -6.86
CA LEU A 133 -8.17 -4.25 -7.35
C LEU A 133 -9.43 -3.37 -7.38
N ARG A 134 -10.63 -3.96 -7.32
CA ARG A 134 -11.88 -3.22 -7.54
C ARG A 134 -12.87 -3.42 -6.41
N CYS A 135 -13.26 -2.30 -5.79
CA CYS A 135 -14.53 -2.18 -5.08
C CYS A 135 -15.68 -2.10 -6.11
N GLU A 136 -15.86 -3.14 -6.93
CA GLU A 136 -16.98 -3.15 -7.88
C GLU A 136 -18.29 -3.38 -7.13
N ASP A 137 -19.26 -2.51 -7.43
CA ASP A 137 -20.70 -2.67 -7.17
C ASP A 137 -21.12 -4.08 -7.59
N SER A 138 -21.27 -4.98 -6.64
CA SER A 138 -21.80 -6.31 -6.92
C SER A 138 -22.76 -6.68 -5.82
N ALA A 139 -24.04 -6.52 -6.15
CA ALA A 139 -25.19 -7.11 -5.47
C ALA A 139 -25.15 -8.66 -5.47
N ASP A 140 -24.13 -9.29 -6.06
CA ASP A 140 -23.96 -10.73 -6.09
C ASP A 140 -23.22 -11.25 -4.85
N GLN A 141 -24.00 -11.92 -3.99
CA GLN A 141 -23.63 -12.56 -2.73
C GLN A 141 -22.70 -13.79 -2.87
N ARG A 142 -21.89 -13.88 -3.94
CA ARG A 142 -20.89 -14.96 -4.12
C ARG A 142 -19.46 -14.40 -4.20
N LYS A 143 -19.17 -13.36 -3.43
CA LYS A 143 -17.79 -12.91 -3.25
C LYS A 143 -17.03 -13.96 -2.44
N LEU A 144 -15.83 -14.33 -2.92
CA LEU A 144 -14.79 -14.87 -2.04
C LEU A 144 -14.65 -13.91 -0.84
N PRO A 145 -14.25 -14.38 0.35
CA PRO A 145 -13.85 -13.44 1.40
C PRO A 145 -12.84 -12.48 0.78
N LEU A 146 -13.05 -11.17 0.94
CA LEU A 146 -12.06 -10.18 0.51
C LEU A 146 -10.69 -10.66 1.04
N CYS A 147 -9.70 -10.79 0.16
CA CYS A 147 -8.34 -11.08 0.59
C CYS A 147 -7.96 -10.02 1.63
N SER A 148 -7.39 -10.43 2.76
CA SER A 148 -6.92 -9.45 3.74
C SER A 148 -5.85 -8.56 3.09
N PRO A 149 -5.67 -7.31 3.54
CA PRO A 149 -4.64 -6.43 2.99
C PRO A 149 -3.25 -7.07 3.07
N GLU A 150 -2.98 -7.88 4.10
CA GLU A 150 -1.74 -8.65 4.25
C GLU A 150 -1.60 -9.73 3.17
N THR A 151 -2.68 -10.47 2.86
CA THR A 151 -2.68 -11.44 1.76
C THR A 151 -2.46 -10.77 0.41
N GLN A 152 -3.03 -9.59 0.19
CA GLN A 152 -2.85 -8.82 -1.04
C GLN A 152 -1.39 -8.36 -1.19
N GLU A 153 -0.77 -7.86 -0.12
CA GLU A 153 0.65 -7.47 -0.12
C GLU A 153 1.57 -8.66 -0.38
N LEU A 154 1.30 -9.79 0.27
CA LEU A 154 2.03 -11.02 0.05
C LEU A 154 1.89 -11.50 -1.41
N LEU A 155 0.69 -11.39 -2.00
CA LEU A 155 0.44 -11.74 -3.38
C LEU A 155 1.26 -10.89 -4.35
N VAL A 156 1.29 -9.56 -4.16
CA VAL A 156 2.13 -8.66 -4.97
C VAL A 156 3.61 -9.02 -4.84
N THR A 157 4.06 -9.33 -3.62
CA THR A 157 5.45 -9.74 -3.34
C THR A 157 5.80 -11.04 -4.07
N VAL A 158 4.95 -12.05 -3.97
CA VAL A 158 5.10 -13.35 -4.64
C VAL A 158 5.12 -13.20 -6.17
N VAL A 159 4.17 -12.44 -6.74
CA VAL A 159 4.12 -12.22 -8.19
C VAL A 159 5.36 -11.46 -8.66
N SER A 160 5.83 -10.47 -7.91
CA SER A 160 7.05 -9.72 -8.24
C SER A 160 8.29 -10.61 -8.21
N ALA A 161 8.44 -11.44 -7.17
CA ALA A 161 9.54 -12.40 -7.06
C ALA A 161 9.51 -13.43 -8.20
N LEU A 162 8.34 -14.05 -8.43
CA LEU A 162 8.15 -15.01 -9.52
C LEU A 162 8.40 -14.37 -10.88
N GLY A 163 7.88 -13.16 -11.10
CA GLY A 163 8.03 -12.41 -12.33
C GLY A 163 9.49 -12.06 -12.65
N LYS A 164 10.28 -11.70 -11.63
CA LYS A 164 11.73 -11.47 -11.80
C LYS A 164 12.48 -12.75 -12.19
N VAL A 165 12.17 -13.86 -11.52
CA VAL A 165 12.80 -15.16 -11.81
C VAL A 165 12.46 -15.62 -13.22
N VAL A 166 11.17 -15.62 -13.58
CA VAL A 166 10.71 -16.05 -14.90
C VAL A 166 11.22 -15.09 -15.97
N GLY A 167 11.18 -13.77 -15.71
CA GLY A 167 11.71 -12.75 -16.60
C GLY A 167 13.20 -12.91 -16.92
N ALA A 168 14.02 -13.26 -15.92
CA ALA A 168 15.44 -13.56 -16.14
C ALA A 168 15.64 -14.77 -17.07
N GLN A 169 14.82 -15.81 -16.94
CA GLN A 169 14.87 -17.00 -17.81
C GLN A 169 14.36 -16.69 -19.23
N VAL A 170 13.33 -15.84 -19.35
CA VAL A 170 12.84 -15.34 -20.65
C VAL A 170 13.91 -14.51 -21.36
N ALA A 171 14.60 -13.62 -20.64
CA ALA A 171 15.66 -12.81 -21.20
C ALA A 171 16.90 -13.63 -21.63
N ALA A 172 17.17 -14.75 -20.95
CA ALA A 172 18.28 -15.64 -21.29
C ALA A 172 18.03 -16.44 -22.59
N ASP A 173 16.77 -16.77 -22.91
CA ASP A 173 16.40 -17.48 -24.14
C ASP A 173 15.01 -17.03 -24.67
N PRO A 174 14.92 -15.86 -25.32
CA PRO A 174 13.64 -15.28 -25.73
C PRO A 174 12.88 -16.11 -26.76
N ASP A 175 13.60 -16.80 -27.65
CA ASP A 175 13.01 -17.56 -28.74
C ASP A 175 12.22 -18.76 -28.21
N THR A 176 12.77 -19.47 -27.22
CA THR A 176 12.13 -20.61 -26.55
C THR A 176 10.82 -20.22 -25.87
N TRP A 177 10.76 -19.04 -25.25
CA TRP A 177 9.63 -18.63 -24.43
C TRP A 177 8.61 -17.74 -25.15
N SER A 178 8.90 -17.27 -26.36
CA SER A 178 8.07 -16.37 -27.16
C SER A 178 6.58 -16.74 -27.16
N ARG A 179 6.23 -18.00 -27.47
CA ARG A 179 4.84 -18.47 -27.50
C ARG A 179 4.16 -18.44 -26.13
N ALA A 180 4.87 -18.79 -25.07
CA ALA A 180 4.33 -18.79 -23.71
C ALA A 180 4.14 -17.35 -23.20
N LEU A 181 5.06 -16.45 -23.57
CA LEU A 181 4.98 -15.03 -23.29
C LEU A 181 3.77 -14.38 -23.97
N PHE A 182 3.57 -14.63 -25.28
CA PHE A 182 2.39 -14.17 -26.01
C PHE A 182 1.09 -14.72 -25.43
N TRP A 183 1.07 -16.00 -25.03
CA TRP A 183 -0.09 -16.59 -24.37
C TRP A 183 -0.43 -15.89 -23.05
N LEU A 184 0.57 -15.59 -22.22
CA LEU A 184 0.34 -14.88 -20.95
C LEU A 184 -0.15 -13.45 -21.22
N TYR A 185 0.43 -12.77 -22.19
CA TYR A 185 0.05 -11.41 -22.58
C TYR A 185 -1.41 -11.35 -23.04
N ASP A 186 -1.82 -12.21 -23.98
CA ASP A 186 -3.21 -12.34 -24.47
C ASP A 186 -4.21 -12.58 -23.33
N ARG A 187 -3.84 -13.42 -22.36
CA ARG A 187 -4.66 -13.69 -21.19
C ARG A 187 -4.81 -12.51 -20.24
N THR A 188 -3.84 -11.60 -20.20
CA THR A 188 -3.91 -10.40 -19.36
C THR A 188 -4.73 -9.27 -19.98
N GLU A 189 -5.20 -9.40 -21.23
CA GLU A 189 -6.12 -8.44 -21.84
C GLU A 189 -7.49 -8.39 -21.16
N GLU A 190 -7.93 -9.50 -20.57
CA GLU A 190 -9.18 -9.60 -19.83
C GLU A 190 -9.09 -9.04 -18.40
N LEU A 191 -7.89 -8.67 -17.94
CA LEU A 191 -7.64 -8.18 -16.59
C LEU A 191 -7.48 -6.65 -16.57
N ASP A 192 -7.47 -6.07 -15.36
CA ASP A 192 -7.17 -4.66 -15.16
C ASP A 192 -5.79 -4.31 -15.71
N TRP A 193 -5.68 -3.16 -16.38
CA TRP A 193 -4.46 -2.76 -17.08
C TRP A 193 -3.24 -2.65 -16.16
N THR A 194 -3.44 -2.34 -14.86
CA THR A 194 -2.35 -2.24 -13.88
C THR A 194 -1.64 -3.58 -13.66
N VAL A 195 -2.31 -4.71 -13.92
CA VAL A 195 -1.71 -6.06 -13.85
C VAL A 195 -0.53 -6.19 -14.80
N ARG A 196 -0.57 -5.54 -15.97
CA ARG A 196 0.53 -5.59 -16.94
C ARG A 196 1.81 -4.97 -16.36
N PHE A 197 1.72 -3.98 -15.48
CA PHE A 197 2.89 -3.42 -14.81
C PHE A 197 3.47 -4.35 -13.74
N LEU A 198 2.62 -5.11 -13.05
CA LEU A 198 3.10 -6.13 -12.10
C LEU A 198 3.91 -7.23 -12.81
N LEU A 199 3.54 -7.52 -14.07
CA LEU A 199 4.23 -8.49 -14.93
C LEU A 199 5.33 -7.88 -15.81
N LYS A 200 5.63 -6.57 -15.68
CA LYS A 200 6.69 -5.92 -16.48
C LYS A 200 8.06 -6.63 -16.41
N PRO A 201 8.50 -7.19 -15.27
CA PRO A 201 9.73 -7.98 -15.23
C PRO A 201 9.74 -9.19 -16.17
N VAL A 202 8.56 -9.77 -16.47
CA VAL A 202 8.40 -10.90 -17.39
C VAL A 202 8.36 -10.42 -18.85
N TRP A 203 7.69 -9.30 -19.11
CA TRP A 203 7.59 -8.71 -20.44
C TRP A 203 8.92 -8.18 -20.97
N GLY A 204 9.74 -7.59 -20.09
CA GLY A 204 10.95 -6.88 -20.49
C GLY A 204 10.66 -5.85 -21.59
N GLU A 205 11.46 -5.89 -22.65
CA GLU A 205 11.35 -5.03 -23.83
C GLU A 205 10.44 -5.60 -24.93
N HIS A 206 9.82 -6.77 -24.72
CA HIS A 206 8.94 -7.38 -25.73
C HIS A 206 7.64 -6.59 -25.95
N PHE A 207 7.18 -5.88 -24.91
CA PHE A 207 5.95 -5.10 -24.93
C PHE A 207 6.19 -3.70 -24.36
N LYS A 208 5.53 -2.73 -24.99
CA LYS A 208 5.48 -1.34 -24.50
C LYS A 208 4.76 -1.27 -23.16
N ASN A 209 4.98 -0.17 -22.45
CA ASN A 209 4.23 0.18 -21.26
C ASN A 209 2.85 0.69 -21.67
N GLU A 210 1.85 -0.16 -21.43
CA GLU A 210 0.48 0.10 -21.85
C GLU A 210 -0.33 0.69 -20.71
N VAL A 211 -0.90 1.85 -20.97
CA VAL A 211 -1.62 2.69 -20.00
C VAL A 211 -2.93 3.16 -20.62
N PRO A 212 -3.92 3.60 -19.82
CA PRO A 212 -5.11 4.23 -20.38
C PRO A 212 -4.71 5.42 -21.27
N ALA A 213 -5.32 5.53 -22.46
CA ALA A 213 -5.00 6.60 -23.41
C ALA A 213 -5.20 8.01 -22.80
N SER A 214 -6.10 8.15 -21.83
CA SER A 214 -6.32 9.40 -21.10
C SER A 214 -5.09 9.88 -20.32
N LEU A 215 -4.13 9.01 -19.97
CA LEU A 215 -2.89 9.41 -19.29
C LEU A 215 -2.04 10.37 -20.13
N PHE A 216 -2.02 10.20 -21.46
CA PHE A 216 -1.28 11.07 -22.37
C PHE A 216 -1.83 12.50 -22.41
N THR A 217 -3.00 12.77 -21.82
CA THR A 217 -3.53 14.13 -21.68
C THR A 217 -2.88 14.92 -20.54
N VAL A 218 -2.19 14.22 -19.62
CA VAL A 218 -1.54 14.81 -18.45
C VAL A 218 -0.05 14.50 -18.37
N CYS A 219 0.46 13.61 -19.22
CA CYS A 219 1.88 13.25 -19.28
C CYS A 219 2.44 13.18 -20.69
N ASP A 220 3.64 13.73 -20.88
CA ASP A 220 4.41 13.71 -22.12
C ASP A 220 5.32 12.46 -22.15
N LEU A 221 4.71 11.27 -22.25
CA LEU A 221 5.44 10.00 -22.28
C LEU A 221 5.95 9.66 -23.70
N PRO A 222 7.15 9.08 -23.85
CA PRO A 222 7.71 8.76 -25.17
C PRO A 222 6.98 7.61 -25.86
N GLU A 223 6.43 7.85 -27.06
CA GLU A 223 5.67 6.86 -27.84
C GLU A 223 6.48 5.60 -28.21
N GLN A 224 7.81 5.65 -28.15
CA GLN A 224 8.66 4.49 -28.39
C GLN A 224 8.49 3.42 -27.30
N GLU A 225 8.32 3.85 -26.06
CA GLU A 225 8.25 2.97 -24.89
C GLU A 225 6.82 2.80 -24.36
N TRP A 226 5.92 3.74 -24.66
CA TRP A 226 4.57 3.81 -24.11
C TRP A 226 3.50 3.73 -25.20
N SER A 227 2.37 3.13 -24.85
CA SER A 227 1.19 3.07 -25.74
C SER A 227 -0.10 3.23 -24.95
N GLY A 228 -1.06 3.94 -25.56
CA GLY A 228 -2.39 4.16 -25.00
C GLY A 228 -3.33 3.00 -25.32
N LEU A 229 -4.09 2.57 -24.33
CA LEU A 229 -5.19 1.63 -24.45
C LEU A 229 -6.53 2.38 -24.40
N ASP A 230 -7.42 2.04 -25.33
CA ASP A 230 -8.80 2.53 -25.36
C ASP A 230 -9.66 1.71 -24.38
N LEU A 231 -9.66 2.13 -23.12
CA LEU A 231 -10.40 1.48 -22.05
C LEU A 231 -11.71 2.22 -21.76
N PRO A 232 -12.89 1.56 -21.80
CA PRO A 232 -14.19 2.22 -21.61
C PRO A 232 -14.35 2.98 -20.29
N GLN A 233 -13.62 2.56 -19.26
CA GLN A 233 -13.65 3.13 -17.92
C GLN A 233 -12.84 4.43 -17.82
N TYR A 234 -11.94 4.67 -18.78
CA TYR A 234 -11.05 5.83 -18.82
C TYR A 234 -11.45 6.77 -19.96
N GLY A 235 -12.43 7.62 -19.68
CA GLY A 235 -12.91 8.64 -20.61
C GLY A 235 -12.11 9.96 -20.55
N PRO A 236 -12.53 10.97 -21.32
CA PRO A 236 -12.00 12.34 -21.19
C PRO A 236 -12.05 12.84 -19.74
N GLY A 237 -10.95 13.42 -19.27
CA GLY A 237 -10.84 13.93 -17.89
C GLY A 237 -10.35 12.91 -16.84
N THR A 238 -10.20 11.63 -17.20
CA THR A 238 -9.70 10.58 -16.28
C THR A 238 -8.16 10.47 -16.23
N GLY A 239 -7.43 11.32 -16.95
CA GLY A 239 -5.97 11.23 -17.05
C GLY A 239 -5.25 11.29 -15.69
N LEU A 240 -5.75 12.12 -14.76
CA LEU A 240 -5.18 12.19 -13.41
C LEU A 240 -5.49 10.95 -12.56
N VAL A 241 -6.59 10.23 -12.82
CA VAL A 241 -6.89 8.95 -12.16
C VAL A 241 -5.84 7.92 -12.60
N ALA A 242 -5.67 7.74 -13.92
CA ALA A 242 -4.63 6.86 -14.46
C ALA A 242 -3.22 7.25 -13.95
N TRP A 243 -2.95 8.55 -13.82
CA TRP A 243 -1.69 9.06 -13.27
C TRP A 243 -1.49 8.67 -11.79
N THR A 244 -2.52 8.84 -10.96
CA THR A 244 -2.47 8.45 -9.54
C THR A 244 -2.29 6.95 -9.39
N GLU A 245 -2.94 6.15 -10.24
CA GLU A 245 -2.80 4.69 -10.27
C GLU A 245 -1.38 4.27 -10.63
N CYS A 246 -0.77 4.88 -11.64
CA CYS A 246 0.64 4.67 -11.95
C CYS A 246 1.56 5.01 -10.77
N CYS A 247 1.26 6.07 -10.01
CA CYS A 247 2.11 6.55 -8.92
C CYS A 247 2.16 5.61 -7.71
N TYR A 248 1.21 4.69 -7.54
CA TYR A 248 1.21 3.74 -6.42
C TYR A 248 1.60 2.31 -6.78
N ILE A 249 1.89 2.00 -8.05
CA ILE A 249 2.32 0.66 -8.46
C ILE A 249 3.75 0.36 -7.97
N ASN A 250 4.71 1.24 -8.28
CA ASN A 250 6.10 1.12 -7.81
C ASN A 250 6.84 2.46 -7.90
N GLU A 251 8.00 2.56 -7.23
CA GLU A 251 8.78 3.80 -7.18
C GLU A 251 9.35 4.25 -8.54
N SER A 252 9.72 3.32 -9.43
CA SER A 252 10.26 3.66 -10.75
C SER A 252 9.19 4.33 -11.61
N LEU A 253 7.99 3.75 -11.62
CA LEU A 253 6.85 4.28 -12.34
C LEU A 253 6.43 5.64 -11.78
N GLN A 254 6.37 5.78 -10.45
CA GLN A 254 6.11 7.06 -9.80
C GLN A 254 7.10 8.15 -10.23
N ARG A 255 8.42 7.87 -10.24
CA ARG A 255 9.42 8.84 -10.69
C ARG A 255 9.20 9.25 -12.15
N THR A 256 8.87 8.28 -13.00
CA THR A 256 8.55 8.51 -14.41
C THR A 256 7.31 9.39 -14.57
N MET A 257 6.24 9.10 -13.84
CA MET A 257 5.02 9.89 -13.84
C MET A 257 5.25 11.32 -13.35
N LEU A 258 6.12 11.50 -12.35
CA LEU A 258 6.52 12.81 -11.88
C LEU A 258 7.40 13.56 -12.89
N SER A 259 8.31 12.90 -13.62
CA SER A 259 9.19 13.59 -14.57
C SER A 259 8.47 14.00 -15.85
N HIS A 260 7.49 13.20 -16.30
CA HIS A 260 6.74 13.43 -17.53
C HIS A 260 5.42 14.19 -17.33
N LEU A 261 5.11 14.65 -16.13
CA LEU A 261 3.87 15.40 -15.88
C LEU A 261 3.84 16.72 -16.67
N SER A 262 2.86 16.85 -17.56
CA SER A 262 2.65 17.99 -18.46
C SER A 262 1.92 19.11 -17.72
N LEU A 263 2.65 19.91 -16.95
CA LEU A 263 2.10 21.03 -16.19
C LEU A 263 2.91 22.32 -16.40
N ASP A 264 2.27 23.32 -17.02
CA ASP A 264 2.83 24.66 -17.17
C ASP A 264 2.69 25.47 -15.87
N GLN A 265 3.75 25.48 -15.07
CA GLN A 265 3.80 26.21 -13.79
C GLN A 265 3.78 27.74 -13.96
N SER A 266 4.01 28.27 -15.16
CA SER A 266 3.92 29.71 -15.41
C SER A 266 2.48 30.20 -15.46
N LYS A 267 1.51 29.29 -15.66
CA LYS A 267 0.08 29.60 -15.75
C LYS A 267 -0.64 29.17 -14.47
N ALA A 268 -1.07 30.15 -13.67
CA ALA A 268 -1.78 29.90 -12.42
C ALA A 268 -3.04 29.04 -12.61
N ASP A 269 -3.80 29.26 -13.69
CA ASP A 269 -5.01 28.49 -14.00
C ASP A 269 -4.72 27.01 -14.25
N HIS A 270 -3.58 26.68 -14.88
CA HIS A 270 -3.18 25.29 -15.13
C HIS A 270 -2.89 24.58 -13.81
N VAL A 271 -2.11 25.21 -12.92
CA VAL A 271 -1.79 24.65 -11.59
C VAL A 271 -3.05 24.53 -10.74
N SER A 272 -3.97 25.50 -10.80
CA SER A 272 -5.23 25.47 -10.06
C SER A 272 -6.12 24.32 -10.53
N MET A 273 -6.31 24.17 -11.85
CA MET A 273 -7.13 23.09 -12.40
C MET A 273 -6.51 21.71 -12.17
N PHE A 274 -5.18 21.59 -12.30
CA PHE A 274 -4.45 20.38 -11.93
C PHE A 274 -4.69 20.01 -10.45
N SER A 275 -4.57 20.98 -9.54
CA SER A 275 -4.74 20.74 -8.10
C SER A 275 -6.16 20.27 -7.76
N LYS A 276 -7.18 20.86 -8.40
CA LYS A 276 -8.58 20.43 -8.25
C LYS A 276 -8.82 19.04 -8.85
N GLY A 277 -8.30 18.79 -10.04
CA GLY A 277 -8.41 17.50 -10.72
C GLY A 277 -7.72 16.38 -9.94
N LEU A 278 -6.55 16.65 -9.36
CA LEU A 278 -5.82 15.69 -8.54
C LEU A 278 -6.60 15.35 -7.26
N MET A 279 -7.24 16.34 -6.62
CA MET A 279 -8.12 16.08 -5.47
C MET A 279 -9.26 15.11 -5.83
N VAL A 280 -9.88 15.28 -7.00
CA VAL A 280 -10.93 14.38 -7.51
C VAL A 280 -10.39 12.99 -7.87
N ALA A 281 -9.16 12.92 -8.40
CA ALA A 281 -8.50 11.64 -8.66
C ALA A 281 -8.21 10.89 -7.34
N LEU A 282 -7.70 11.60 -6.33
CA LEU A 282 -7.43 11.04 -5.00
C LEU A 282 -8.70 10.48 -4.33
N THR A 283 -9.86 11.12 -4.49
CA THR A 283 -11.13 10.57 -3.97
C THR A 283 -11.52 9.24 -4.62
N GLN A 284 -11.09 8.99 -5.85
CA GLN A 284 -11.37 7.73 -6.55
C GLN A 284 -10.35 6.64 -6.21
N THR A 285 -9.07 7.01 -6.03
CA THR A 285 -8.01 6.03 -5.79
C THR A 285 -7.84 5.65 -4.33
N LEU A 286 -8.03 6.60 -3.40
CA LEU A 286 -7.81 6.38 -1.97
C LEU A 286 -8.53 5.13 -1.42
N PRO A 287 -9.82 4.90 -1.71
CA PRO A 287 -10.53 3.72 -1.22
C PRO A 287 -9.93 2.38 -1.66
N CYS A 288 -9.24 2.34 -2.80
CA CYS A 288 -8.71 1.12 -3.40
C CYS A 288 -7.24 0.86 -3.07
N CYS A 289 -6.55 1.81 -2.44
CA CYS A 289 -5.15 1.66 -2.08
C CYS A 289 -4.96 0.68 -0.93
N SER A 290 -3.98 -0.21 -1.02
CA SER A 290 -3.39 -0.85 0.16
C SER A 290 -2.49 0.13 0.94
N PRO A 291 -2.13 -0.14 2.21
CA PRO A 291 -1.19 0.70 2.96
C PRO A 291 0.12 1.03 2.22
N PRO A 292 0.87 0.07 1.62
CA PRO A 292 2.10 0.39 0.90
C PRO A 292 1.86 1.21 -0.38
N GLN A 293 0.77 0.95 -1.11
CA GLN A 293 0.37 1.74 -2.28
C GLN A 293 0.08 3.19 -1.88
N TRP A 294 -0.65 3.37 -0.78
CA TRP A 294 -0.93 4.69 -0.23
C TRP A 294 0.35 5.42 0.20
N SER A 295 1.28 4.74 0.87
CA SER A 295 2.59 5.31 1.21
C SER A 295 3.37 5.77 -0.01
N LEU A 296 3.34 5.01 -1.12
CA LEU A 296 3.92 5.47 -2.39
C LEU A 296 3.23 6.73 -2.87
N LEU A 297 1.90 6.75 -2.97
CA LEU A 297 1.16 7.92 -3.45
C LEU A 297 1.44 9.16 -2.59
N LEU A 298 1.54 9.03 -1.26
CA LEU A 298 1.93 10.11 -0.36
C LEU A 298 3.32 10.69 -0.70
N LYS A 299 4.30 9.86 -1.09
CA LYS A 299 5.61 10.34 -1.57
C LYS A 299 5.46 11.21 -2.83
N ALA A 300 4.61 10.79 -3.79
CA ALA A 300 4.35 11.56 -5.00
C ALA A 300 3.68 12.91 -4.68
N LEU A 301 2.69 12.92 -3.78
CA LEU A 301 2.01 14.15 -3.34
C LEU A 301 2.98 15.13 -2.66
N ARG A 302 3.85 14.63 -1.78
CA ARG A 302 4.90 15.45 -1.14
C ARG A 302 5.87 16.02 -2.17
N ALA A 303 6.25 15.24 -3.18
CA ALA A 303 7.10 15.72 -4.28
C ALA A 303 6.41 16.84 -5.08
N LEU A 304 5.12 16.71 -5.38
CA LEU A 304 4.35 17.76 -6.07
C LEU A 304 4.21 19.04 -5.24
N ILE A 305 3.97 18.92 -3.92
CA ILE A 305 3.87 20.07 -3.01
C ILE A 305 5.22 20.80 -2.94
N THR A 306 6.31 20.05 -2.75
CA THR A 306 7.66 20.59 -2.59
C THR A 306 8.17 21.25 -3.88
N SER A 307 7.79 20.71 -5.04
CA SER A 307 8.12 21.27 -6.35
C SER A 307 7.15 22.36 -6.83
N ALA A 308 6.22 22.82 -5.96
CA ALA A 308 5.19 23.83 -6.27
C ALA A 308 4.26 23.47 -7.46
N ARG A 309 4.22 22.19 -7.86
CA ARG A 309 3.32 21.67 -8.91
C ARG A 309 1.92 21.35 -8.39
N LEU A 310 1.78 21.15 -7.08
CA LEU A 310 0.49 21.03 -6.41
C LEU A 310 0.27 22.23 -5.49
N HIS A 311 -0.73 23.03 -5.84
CA HIS A 311 -1.15 24.16 -5.03
C HIS A 311 -2.24 23.73 -4.04
N VAL A 312 -1.88 23.73 -2.77
CA VAL A 312 -2.84 23.60 -1.67
C VAL A 312 -2.75 24.86 -0.83
N PRO A 313 -3.85 25.64 -0.72
CA PRO A 313 -3.84 26.82 0.13
C PRO A 313 -3.69 26.40 1.60
N PHE A 314 -3.01 27.21 2.40
CA PHE A 314 -3.07 27.03 3.85
C PHE A 314 -4.50 27.30 4.31
N SER A 315 -5.09 26.35 5.01
CA SER A 315 -6.34 26.57 5.72
C SER A 315 -6.00 27.10 7.11
N LEU A 316 -6.59 28.23 7.47
CA LEU A 316 -6.59 28.76 8.83
C LEU A 316 -7.98 28.62 9.46
N GLU A 317 -8.77 27.66 8.98
CA GLU A 317 -10.13 27.36 9.47
C GLU A 317 -10.14 27.10 10.99
N TYR A 318 -9.01 26.67 11.54
CA TYR A 318 -8.80 26.38 12.96
C TYR A 318 -7.77 27.31 13.60
N CYS A 319 -7.72 28.58 13.18
CA CYS A 319 -6.86 29.61 13.78
C CYS A 319 -7.66 30.88 14.08
N ASP A 320 -7.73 31.24 15.36
CA ASP A 320 -8.32 32.52 15.78
C ASP A 320 -7.37 33.71 15.54
N PHE A 321 -6.07 33.47 15.59
CA PHE A 321 -5.02 34.46 15.38
C PHE A 321 -3.94 33.91 14.46
N LEU A 322 -3.39 34.75 13.58
CA LEU A 322 -2.26 34.39 12.74
C LEU A 322 -1.00 34.32 13.61
N PRO A 323 -0.39 33.15 13.80
CA PRO A 323 0.79 33.07 14.64
C PRO A 323 1.98 33.72 13.91
N LEU A 324 2.82 34.47 14.63
CA LEU A 324 4.06 35.04 14.09
C LEU A 324 5.17 33.97 14.03
N LEU A 325 4.88 32.85 13.37
CA LEU A 325 5.73 31.65 13.30
C LEU A 325 6.29 31.44 11.88
N ASP A 326 7.49 30.85 11.77
CA ASP A 326 8.08 30.51 10.48
C ASP A 326 7.68 29.09 10.02
N LEU A 327 6.52 29.01 9.38
CA LEU A 327 5.96 27.74 8.92
C LEU A 327 6.57 27.21 7.61
N ARG A 328 7.60 27.85 7.04
CA ARG A 328 8.16 27.46 5.73
C ARG A 328 8.68 26.03 5.73
N SER A 329 9.36 25.60 6.78
CA SER A 329 9.87 24.23 6.91
C SER A 329 8.74 23.19 7.11
N PHE A 330 7.54 23.63 7.47
CA PHE A 330 6.36 22.79 7.72
C PHE A 330 5.30 22.87 6.62
N ALA A 331 5.59 23.61 5.54
CA ALA A 331 4.65 23.84 4.46
C ALA A 331 4.14 22.54 3.82
N CYS A 332 4.98 21.51 3.74
CA CYS A 332 4.62 20.23 3.15
C CYS A 332 3.56 19.50 4.00
N GLU A 333 3.79 19.35 5.30
CA GLU A 333 2.87 18.67 6.22
C GLU A 333 1.55 19.41 6.36
N LEU A 334 1.58 20.75 6.50
CA LEU A 334 0.37 21.56 6.58
C LEU A 334 -0.48 21.43 5.30
N ARG A 335 0.15 21.55 4.13
CA ARG A 335 -0.54 21.43 2.84
C ARG A 335 -1.06 20.02 2.59
N LEU A 336 -0.29 19.00 2.94
CA LEU A 336 -0.74 17.61 2.82
C LEU A 336 -1.94 17.36 3.74
N SER A 337 -1.89 17.84 4.98
CA SER A 337 -3.00 17.70 5.93
C SER A 337 -4.28 18.39 5.42
N VAL A 338 -4.18 19.60 4.87
CA VAL A 338 -5.32 20.30 4.26
C VAL A 338 -5.83 19.57 3.03
N LEU A 339 -4.95 19.08 2.14
CA LEU A 339 -5.35 18.32 0.96
C LEU A 339 -6.17 17.10 1.36
N LEU A 340 -5.67 16.30 2.30
CA LEU A 340 -6.35 15.10 2.75
C LEU A 340 -7.68 15.40 3.43
N LEU A 341 -7.78 16.49 4.20
CA LEU A 341 -9.05 16.97 4.73
C LEU A 341 -10.05 17.26 3.60
N ARG A 342 -9.64 17.98 2.55
CA ARG A 342 -10.53 18.31 1.42
C ARG A 342 -10.91 17.07 0.59
N VAL A 343 -9.98 16.13 0.40
CA VAL A 343 -10.27 14.82 -0.22
C VAL A 343 -11.36 14.09 0.57
N LEU A 344 -11.22 13.99 1.90
CA LEU A 344 -12.20 13.29 2.73
C LEU A 344 -13.52 14.04 2.87
N GLN A 345 -13.52 15.38 2.84
CA GLN A 345 -14.77 16.15 2.76
C GLN A 345 -15.55 15.87 1.47
N LEU A 346 -14.85 15.72 0.35
CA LEU A 346 -15.47 15.36 -0.92
C LEU A 346 -15.93 13.90 -0.92
N LEU A 347 -15.11 12.99 -0.40
CA LEU A 347 -15.43 11.56 -0.33
C LEU A 347 -16.59 11.27 0.63
N CYS A 348 -16.67 11.93 1.79
CA CYS A 348 -17.79 11.79 2.74
C CYS A 348 -19.00 12.66 2.39
N GLY A 349 -18.98 13.34 1.24
CA GLY A 349 -20.08 14.16 0.77
C GLY A 349 -21.16 13.33 0.09
N SER A 350 -22.39 13.87 0.06
CA SER A 350 -23.58 13.19 -0.50
C SER A 350 -23.43 12.61 -1.93
N SER A 351 -22.50 13.12 -2.73
CA SER A 351 -22.23 12.61 -4.08
C SER A 351 -21.56 11.22 -4.09
N CYS A 352 -20.97 10.83 -2.97
CA CYS A 352 -20.16 9.62 -2.82
C CYS A 352 -20.77 8.63 -1.81
N ASP A 353 -21.95 8.93 -1.24
CA ASP A 353 -22.60 8.13 -0.18
C ASP A 353 -22.85 6.65 -0.57
N HIS A 354 -22.88 6.36 -1.88
CA HIS A 354 -23.11 5.02 -2.42
C HIS A 354 -21.84 4.34 -2.95
N TRP A 355 -20.68 4.98 -2.89
CA TRP A 355 -19.45 4.43 -3.47
C TRP A 355 -18.83 3.30 -2.63
N MET A 356 -19.18 3.21 -1.35
CA MET A 356 -18.48 2.36 -0.39
C MET A 356 -19.45 1.68 0.57
N SER A 357 -19.14 0.43 0.93
CA SER A 357 -19.86 -0.26 2.00
C SER A 357 -19.44 0.29 3.38
N ARG A 358 -20.14 -0.12 4.45
CA ARG A 358 -19.80 0.32 5.81
C ARG A 358 -18.39 -0.08 6.25
N ASP A 359 -17.92 -1.25 5.80
CA ASP A 359 -16.63 -1.78 6.24
C ASP A 359 -15.46 -1.08 5.53
N ASP A 360 -15.67 -0.61 4.30
CA ASP A 360 -14.63 0.08 3.51
C ASP A 360 -14.28 1.47 4.09
N TRP A 361 -15.18 2.09 4.86
CA TRP A 361 -14.90 3.35 5.55
C TRP A 361 -13.85 3.19 6.66
N GLY A 362 -13.79 2.02 7.31
CA GLY A 362 -12.74 1.72 8.28
C GLY A 362 -11.36 1.66 7.62
N HIS A 363 -11.28 1.10 6.41
CA HIS A 363 -10.06 1.07 5.60
C HIS A 363 -9.59 2.49 5.23
N VAL A 364 -10.48 3.34 4.71
CA VAL A 364 -10.13 4.75 4.42
C VAL A 364 -9.68 5.50 5.67
N GLY A 365 -10.33 5.27 6.81
CA GLY A 365 -9.91 5.81 8.10
C GLY A 365 -8.51 5.36 8.51
N ALA A 366 -8.17 4.09 8.26
CA ALA A 366 -6.84 3.54 8.51
C ALA A 366 -5.76 4.16 7.60
N LEU A 367 -6.04 4.33 6.30
CA LEU A 367 -5.12 4.99 5.36
C LEU A 367 -4.88 6.47 5.72
N TYR A 368 -5.92 7.19 6.15
CA TYR A 368 -5.75 8.57 6.61
C TYR A 368 -4.95 8.62 7.91
N ALA A 369 -5.22 7.74 8.87
CA ALA A 369 -4.41 7.63 10.09
C ALA A 369 -2.94 7.32 9.78
N LEU A 370 -2.65 6.46 8.80
CA LEU A 370 -1.29 6.19 8.32
C LEU A 370 -0.61 7.47 7.81
N ALA A 371 -1.29 8.26 6.97
CA ALA A 371 -0.75 9.52 6.47
C ALA A 371 -0.44 10.53 7.60
N VAL A 372 -1.29 10.56 8.63
CA VAL A 372 -1.07 11.42 9.80
C VAL A 372 0.12 10.94 10.63
N ARG A 373 0.26 9.64 10.86
CA ARG A 373 1.43 9.07 11.56
C ARG A 373 2.74 9.39 10.82
N ASP A 374 2.75 9.33 9.49
CA ASP A 374 3.89 9.75 8.68
C ASP A 374 4.20 11.24 8.85
N MET A 375 3.17 12.11 8.93
CA MET A 375 3.37 13.53 9.24
C MET A 375 3.95 13.74 10.64
N ILE A 376 3.45 13.05 11.67
CA ILE A 376 4.01 13.08 13.02
C ILE A 376 5.48 12.64 13.00
N GLY A 377 5.80 11.56 12.28
CA GLY A 377 7.17 11.10 12.07
C GLY A 377 8.07 12.19 11.49
N SER A 378 7.62 12.86 10.43
CA SER A 378 8.35 14.00 9.83
C SER A 378 8.56 15.14 10.83
N LEU A 379 7.54 15.50 11.62
CA LEU A 379 7.65 16.58 12.62
C LEU A 379 8.70 16.27 13.69
N LYS A 380 8.80 15.02 14.15
CA LYS A 380 9.84 14.61 15.10
C LYS A 380 11.24 14.87 14.59
N THR A 381 11.49 14.61 13.31
CA THR A 381 12.82 14.81 12.71
C THR A 381 13.24 16.27 12.60
N LYS A 382 12.29 17.21 12.74
CA LYS A 382 12.53 18.66 12.68
C LYS A 382 12.82 19.28 14.05
N LEU A 383 12.67 18.51 15.13
CA LEU A 383 13.07 18.92 16.47
C LEU A 383 14.49 18.43 16.79
N PRO A 384 15.29 19.20 17.53
CA PRO A 384 16.58 18.72 18.02
C PRO A 384 16.39 17.55 18.99
N ALA A 385 17.33 16.62 18.99
CA ALA A 385 17.29 15.46 19.87
C ALA A 385 17.37 15.91 21.34
N SER A 386 16.44 15.43 22.18
CA SER A 386 16.32 15.82 23.58
C SER A 386 17.53 15.45 24.46
N GLU A 387 18.43 14.58 23.98
CA GLU A 387 19.56 14.05 24.74
C GLU A 387 20.88 14.82 24.55
N ASP A 388 20.96 15.72 23.56
CA ASP A 388 22.19 16.46 23.35
C ASP A 388 22.30 17.56 24.42
N LYS A 389 23.34 17.48 25.26
CA LYS A 389 23.74 18.54 26.19
C LYS A 389 24.40 19.70 25.43
N GLY A 390 23.79 20.12 24.32
CA GLY A 390 24.12 21.32 23.58
C GLY A 390 23.81 22.56 24.41
N SER A 391 24.59 23.62 24.20
CA SER A 391 24.47 24.91 24.89
C SER A 391 23.02 25.43 24.89
N GLU A 392 22.60 26.12 25.96
CA GLU A 392 21.25 26.71 26.12
C GLU A 392 20.74 27.46 24.86
N GLY A 393 21.64 28.02 24.04
CA GLY A 393 21.31 28.70 22.78
C GLY A 393 20.79 27.83 21.63
N GLU A 394 20.95 26.50 21.65
CA GLU A 394 20.36 25.60 20.64
C GLU A 394 18.90 25.24 20.95
N LYS A 395 18.51 25.25 22.23
CA LYS A 395 17.11 25.03 22.65
C LYS A 395 16.23 26.27 22.42
N GLU A 396 16.82 27.46 22.45
CA GLU A 396 16.11 28.73 22.22
C GLU A 396 15.72 28.94 20.75
N ASN A 397 16.41 28.29 19.81
CA ASN A 397 16.13 28.34 18.37
C ASN A 397 15.40 27.10 17.82
N ALA A 398 14.94 26.19 18.68
CA ALA A 398 14.18 25.03 18.24
C ALA A 398 12.81 25.45 17.69
N PRO A 399 12.32 24.88 16.57
CA PRO A 399 11.03 25.24 16.00
C PRO A 399 9.86 24.59 16.75
N SER A 400 9.93 24.59 18.09
CA SER A 400 8.97 23.91 18.96
C SER A 400 7.60 24.56 18.94
N GLN A 401 7.54 25.90 18.82
CA GLN A 401 6.27 26.63 18.66
C GLN A 401 5.59 26.28 17.34
N GLU A 402 6.35 26.24 16.24
CA GLU A 402 5.88 25.79 14.93
C GLU A 402 5.37 24.35 14.98
N VAL A 403 6.09 23.45 15.64
CA VAL A 403 5.66 22.05 15.77
C VAL A 403 4.37 21.94 16.57
N LEU A 404 4.24 22.64 17.70
CA LEU A 404 2.99 22.67 18.47
C LEU A 404 1.82 23.19 17.61
N PHE A 405 2.04 24.26 16.86
CA PHE A 405 1.04 24.80 15.94
C PHE A 405 0.60 23.77 14.89
N VAL A 406 1.56 23.11 14.23
CA VAL A 406 1.26 22.11 13.18
C VAL A 406 0.55 20.90 13.76
N LEU A 407 0.98 20.40 14.93
CA LEU A 407 0.29 19.31 15.64
C LEU A 407 -1.15 19.69 15.98
N GLY A 408 -1.38 20.93 16.42
CA GLY A 408 -2.72 21.44 16.69
C GLY A 408 -3.60 21.46 15.44
N GLN A 409 -3.09 21.95 14.30
CA GLN A 409 -3.83 21.95 13.04
C GLN A 409 -4.18 20.52 12.58
N ILE A 410 -3.20 19.60 12.63
CA ILE A 410 -3.43 18.21 12.24
C ILE A 410 -4.46 17.55 13.18
N TYR A 411 -4.41 17.83 14.49
CA TYR A 411 -5.42 17.35 15.45
C TYR A 411 -6.83 17.79 15.05
N CYS A 412 -7.01 19.06 14.70
CA CYS A 412 -8.30 19.59 14.27
C CYS A 412 -8.80 18.90 12.99
N HIS A 413 -7.91 18.68 12.02
CA HIS A 413 -8.25 17.98 10.79
C HIS A 413 -8.66 16.52 11.06
N VAL A 414 -7.96 15.81 11.95
CA VAL A 414 -8.33 14.43 12.34
C VAL A 414 -9.70 14.41 13.01
N GLN A 415 -9.98 15.34 13.92
CA GLN A 415 -11.28 15.42 14.58
C GLN A 415 -12.41 15.74 13.59
N HIS A 416 -12.18 16.62 12.62
CA HIS A 416 -13.16 16.91 11.57
C HIS A 416 -13.46 15.64 10.76
N VAL A 417 -12.42 14.94 10.29
CA VAL A 417 -12.59 13.67 9.55
C VAL A 417 -13.33 12.63 10.39
N GLN A 418 -13.01 12.54 11.69
CA GLN A 418 -13.66 11.62 12.60
C GLN A 418 -15.17 11.87 12.73
N VAL A 419 -15.62 13.12 12.67
CA VAL A 419 -17.05 13.48 12.70
C VAL A 419 -17.73 13.15 11.38
N MET A 420 -17.04 13.33 10.25
CA MET A 420 -17.60 13.11 8.91
C MET A 420 -17.67 11.63 8.51
N LEU A 421 -16.78 10.79 9.05
CA LEU A 421 -16.63 9.41 8.60
C LEU A 421 -17.91 8.59 8.87
N PRO A 422 -18.55 8.01 7.84
CA PRO A 422 -19.79 7.25 8.00
C PRO A 422 -19.61 5.99 8.86
N GLY A 423 -20.72 5.55 9.49
CA GLY A 423 -20.78 4.24 10.15
C GLY A 423 -20.03 4.11 11.47
N GLY A 424 -19.43 5.18 11.99
CA GLY A 424 -18.72 5.15 13.28
C GLY A 424 -17.37 4.43 13.27
N GLN A 425 -16.84 4.11 12.07
CA GLN A 425 -15.59 3.37 11.85
C GLN A 425 -14.35 4.25 12.09
N CYS A 426 -14.25 4.84 13.28
CA CYS A 426 -13.30 5.89 13.59
C CYS A 426 -12.21 5.49 14.60
N GLU A 427 -12.07 4.22 14.91
CA GLU A 427 -11.11 3.72 15.90
C GLU A 427 -9.66 4.14 15.57
N GLN A 428 -9.24 3.96 14.31
CA GLN A 428 -7.89 4.35 13.88
C GLN A 428 -7.66 5.87 13.99
N LEU A 429 -8.69 6.68 13.76
CA LEU A 429 -8.63 8.15 13.91
C LEU A 429 -8.58 8.57 15.37
N PHE A 430 -9.30 7.86 16.24
CA PHE A 430 -9.26 8.04 17.67
C PHE A 430 -7.86 7.74 18.23
N LEU A 431 -7.28 6.59 17.86
CA LEU A 431 -5.90 6.25 18.25
C LEU A 431 -4.91 7.30 17.74
N CYS A 432 -5.05 7.72 16.49
CA CYS A 432 -4.22 8.77 15.91
C CYS A 432 -4.35 10.12 16.66
N SER A 433 -5.54 10.44 17.16
CA SER A 433 -5.79 11.64 17.97
C SER A 433 -5.10 11.58 19.32
N LEU A 434 -5.10 10.42 19.98
CA LEU A 434 -4.36 10.19 21.22
C LEU A 434 -2.85 10.27 21.00
N GLU A 435 -2.36 9.76 19.88
CA GLU A 435 -0.96 9.90 19.46
C GLU A 435 -0.61 11.38 19.30
N LEU A 436 -1.37 12.15 18.53
CA LEU A 436 -1.14 13.60 18.36
C LEU A 436 -1.07 14.36 19.68
N LEU A 437 -2.04 14.14 20.58
CA LEU A 437 -2.04 14.78 21.90
C LEU A 437 -0.85 14.36 22.76
N SER A 438 -0.42 13.10 22.67
CA SER A 438 0.77 12.62 23.39
C SER A 438 2.05 13.25 22.86
N HIS A 439 2.15 13.45 21.54
CA HIS A 439 3.29 14.16 20.94
C HIS A 439 3.28 15.64 21.29
N TYR A 440 2.10 16.28 21.28
CA TYR A 440 1.94 17.66 21.71
C TYR A 440 2.43 17.85 23.16
N ALA A 441 1.98 16.99 24.08
CA ALA A 441 2.43 16.99 25.47
C ALA A 441 3.95 16.76 25.61
N ALA A 442 4.52 15.84 24.83
CA ALA A 442 5.97 15.58 24.84
C ALA A 442 6.78 16.80 24.39
N VAL A 443 6.33 17.54 23.37
CA VAL A 443 6.98 18.78 22.92
C VAL A 443 6.86 19.87 23.98
N MET A 444 5.69 20.05 24.59
CA MET A 444 5.53 21.01 25.70
C MET A 444 6.46 20.69 26.88
N SER A 445 6.61 19.41 27.22
CA SER A 445 7.50 18.98 28.31
C SER A 445 8.98 19.19 27.97
N ALA A 446 9.39 18.90 26.74
CA ALA A 446 10.78 19.08 26.29
C ALA A 446 11.15 20.56 26.10
N PHE A 447 10.18 21.40 25.74
CA PHE A 447 10.38 22.83 25.47
C PHE A 447 9.33 23.71 26.19
N PRO A 448 9.41 23.87 27.53
CA PRO A 448 8.38 24.56 28.32
C PRO A 448 8.18 26.04 27.96
N LEU A 449 9.18 26.70 27.39
CA LEU A 449 9.11 28.11 26.96
C LEU A 449 8.39 28.30 25.61
N SER A 450 7.96 27.22 24.96
CA SER A 450 7.32 27.28 23.63
C SER A 450 5.87 27.76 23.66
N CYS A 451 5.26 27.84 24.83
CA CYS A 451 3.85 28.19 24.97
C CYS A 451 3.64 28.87 26.31
N SER A 452 3.06 30.08 26.30
CA SER A 452 2.64 30.74 27.53
C SER A 452 1.47 30.00 28.19
N ALA A 453 1.25 30.21 29.48
CA ALA A 453 0.11 29.63 30.18
C ALA A 453 -1.24 29.98 29.52
N VAL A 454 -1.38 31.21 29.03
CA VAL A 454 -2.59 31.68 28.34
C VAL A 454 -2.79 30.98 26.99
N GLU A 455 -1.74 30.87 26.16
CA GLU A 455 -1.81 30.15 24.88
C GLU A 455 -2.13 28.67 25.10
N SER A 456 -1.57 28.08 26.16
CA SER A 456 -1.83 26.69 26.52
C SER A 456 -3.28 26.47 26.93
N ASP A 457 -3.84 27.37 27.75
CA ASP A 457 -5.23 27.26 28.18
C ASP A 457 -6.21 27.51 27.03
N ASN A 458 -5.91 28.48 26.15
CA ASN A 458 -6.68 28.70 24.92
C ASN A 458 -6.65 27.47 24.01
N THR A 459 -5.48 26.85 23.82
CA THR A 459 -5.35 25.63 23.00
C THR A 459 -6.14 24.47 23.61
N ARG A 460 -6.07 24.30 24.94
CA ARG A 460 -6.84 23.27 25.66
C ARG A 460 -8.35 23.47 25.49
N HIS A 461 -8.81 24.71 25.64
CA HIS A 461 -10.22 25.05 25.44
C HIS A 461 -10.64 24.73 24.00
N PHE A 462 -9.85 25.18 23.02
CA PHE A 462 -10.11 24.94 21.61
C PHE A 462 -10.16 23.45 21.24
N PHE A 463 -9.19 22.65 21.68
CA PHE A 463 -9.21 21.20 21.47
C PHE A 463 -10.45 20.57 22.10
N THR A 464 -10.81 20.99 23.33
CA THR A 464 -12.02 20.49 24.01
C THR A 464 -13.27 20.77 23.19
N THR A 465 -13.44 22.01 22.70
CA THR A 465 -14.58 22.41 21.87
C THR A 465 -14.67 21.62 20.57
N ILE A 466 -13.53 21.33 19.92
CA ILE A 466 -13.54 20.50 18.70
C ILE A 466 -13.95 19.06 19.04
N THR A 467 -13.39 18.48 20.10
CA THR A 467 -13.73 17.11 20.57
C THR A 467 -15.20 16.96 20.97
N GLU A 468 -15.86 18.04 21.41
CA GLU A 468 -17.28 18.01 21.75
C GLU A 468 -18.19 17.63 20.57
N ASN A 469 -17.73 17.79 19.33
CA ASN A 469 -18.47 17.40 18.13
C ASN A 469 -18.48 15.88 17.87
N LEU A 470 -17.65 15.10 18.57
CA LEU A 470 -17.61 13.64 18.38
C LEU A 470 -18.93 12.96 18.76
N HIS A 471 -19.37 12.00 17.95
CA HIS A 471 -20.59 11.24 18.22
C HIS A 471 -20.39 10.19 19.33
N ASN A 472 -19.23 9.53 19.38
CA ASN A 472 -18.93 8.49 20.37
C ASN A 472 -18.57 9.11 21.73
N LYS A 473 -19.39 8.85 22.75
CA LYS A 473 -19.24 9.41 24.11
C LYS A 473 -17.99 8.92 24.84
N GLU A 474 -17.60 7.66 24.65
CA GLU A 474 -16.42 7.08 25.29
C GLU A 474 -15.14 7.69 24.72
N MET A 475 -15.00 7.71 23.39
CA MET A 475 -13.86 8.35 22.72
C MET A 475 -13.75 9.83 23.09
N LYS A 476 -14.89 10.54 23.13
CA LYS A 476 -14.95 11.93 23.59
C LYS A 476 -14.42 12.10 25.01
N SER A 477 -14.91 11.29 25.95
CA SER A 477 -14.48 11.33 27.35
C SER A 477 -12.97 11.10 27.50
N VAL A 478 -12.43 10.10 26.79
CA VAL A 478 -11.00 9.78 26.85
C VAL A 478 -10.15 10.91 26.26
N LEU A 479 -10.54 11.48 25.11
CA LEU A 479 -9.83 12.61 24.51
C LEU A 479 -9.89 13.85 25.41
N GLN A 480 -11.05 14.17 25.99
CA GLN A 480 -11.18 15.29 26.93
C GLN A 480 -10.31 15.12 28.18
N GLN A 481 -10.23 13.89 28.72
CA GLN A 481 -9.32 13.58 29.82
C GLN A 481 -7.86 13.81 29.39
N LYS A 482 -7.46 13.33 28.20
CA LYS A 482 -6.11 13.52 27.68
C LYS A 482 -5.78 15.01 27.44
N ILE A 483 -6.73 15.78 26.93
CA ILE A 483 -6.61 17.24 26.73
C ILE A 483 -6.41 17.95 28.07
N SER A 484 -7.18 17.58 29.10
CA SER A 484 -7.02 18.20 30.44
C SER A 484 -5.63 17.97 31.03
N GLN A 485 -4.96 16.88 30.65
CA GLN A 485 -3.63 16.48 31.10
C GLN A 485 -2.49 17.07 30.27
N LEU A 486 -2.76 17.84 29.20
CA LEU A 486 -1.70 18.47 28.39
C LEU A 486 -0.81 19.42 29.20
N VAL A 487 -1.28 19.85 30.37
CA VAL A 487 -0.49 20.59 31.35
C VAL A 487 -0.78 19.97 32.72
N SER A 488 0.09 19.08 33.18
CA SER A 488 0.19 18.84 34.63
C SER A 488 1.13 19.88 35.20
N SER A 489 0.56 20.73 36.03
CA SER A 489 1.18 21.70 36.91
C SER A 489 2.30 21.09 37.77
N GLU A 490 3.55 21.22 37.36
CA GLU A 490 4.68 21.35 38.29
C GLU A 490 5.62 22.42 37.73
N ALA A 491 5.38 23.65 38.19
CA ALA A 491 6.35 24.73 38.16
C ALA A 491 7.30 24.60 39.35
#